data_AF-A0A3D1ST73-F1
#
_entry.id   AF-A0A3D1ST73-F1
#
_cell.length_a   1.000
_cell.length_b   1.000
_cell.length_c   1.000
_cell.angle_alpha   90.00
_cell.angle_beta   90.00
_cell.angle_gamma   90.00
#
_symmetry.space_group_name_H-M   'P 1'
#
loop_
_entity.id
_entity.type
_entity.pdbx_description
1 polymer ?
#
loop_
_entity_poly.entity_id
_entity_poly.type
_entity_poly.pdbx_seq_one_letter_code
_entity_poly.pdbx_strand_id
1 'polypeptide(L)'
;AFHESLNLAKIYHLPIVYFVVNNLYGMGLRVEQGSAVSELYRKACAYDMPSWRVDGNDVLAVRDAMRTAAKLAREKHEPSLIEAISFRFRGHSVVDPDRYRDKEEVQKGRE
;
A
#
# COMPACT_ATOMS: atom_id res chain seq x y z
N ALA A 1 -13.67 2.91 8.60
CA ALA A 1 -13.75 2.37 7.22
C ALA A 1 -12.66 1.34 6.88
N PHE A 2 -11.37 1.69 6.72
CA PHE A 2 -10.32 0.71 6.28
C PHE A 2 -10.28 -0.55 7.17
N HIS A 3 -10.05 -0.37 8.46
CA HIS A 3 -9.97 -1.47 9.43
C HIS A 3 -11.24 -2.33 9.51
N GLU A 4 -12.42 -1.70 9.48
CA GLU A 4 -13.70 -2.42 9.41
C GLU A 4 -13.80 -3.27 8.14
N SER A 5 -13.37 -2.75 6.99
CA SER A 5 -13.39 -3.50 5.72
C SER A 5 -12.50 -4.74 5.78
N LEU A 6 -11.27 -4.63 6.30
CA LEU A 6 -10.38 -5.79 6.45
C LEU A 6 -10.99 -6.86 7.35
N ASN A 7 -11.57 -6.43 8.48
CA ASN A 7 -12.25 -7.34 9.40
C ASN A 7 -13.41 -8.08 8.71
N LEU A 8 -14.30 -7.34 8.03
CA LEU A 8 -15.44 -7.92 7.31
C LEU A 8 -14.99 -8.86 6.19
N ALA A 9 -13.96 -8.50 5.43
CA ALA A 9 -13.42 -9.35 4.38
C ALA A 9 -12.91 -10.69 4.94
N LYS A 10 -12.23 -10.68 6.09
CA LYS A 10 -11.74 -11.92 6.73
C LYS A 10 -12.89 -12.79 7.22
N ILE A 11 -13.83 -12.26 8.00
CA ILE A 11 -14.91 -13.06 8.61
C ILE A 11 -15.93 -13.57 7.60
N TYR A 12 -16.06 -12.90 6.45
CA TYR A 12 -16.95 -13.32 5.36
C TYR A 12 -16.23 -14.10 4.26
N HIS A 13 -14.93 -14.37 4.41
CA HIS A 13 -14.12 -15.09 3.42
C HIS A 13 -14.26 -14.47 2.01
N LEU A 14 -14.11 -13.15 1.93
CA LEU A 14 -14.25 -12.45 0.66
C LEU A 14 -12.97 -12.56 -0.17
N PRO A 15 -13.07 -12.82 -1.49
CA PRO A 15 -11.91 -12.93 -2.37
C PRO A 15 -11.36 -11.54 -2.76
N ILE A 16 -10.86 -10.78 -1.78
CA ILE A 16 -10.40 -9.40 -1.95
C ILE A 16 -8.88 -9.29 -1.80
N VAL A 17 -8.25 -8.56 -2.72
CA VAL A 17 -6.86 -8.12 -2.56
C VAL A 17 -6.87 -6.61 -2.32
N TYR A 18 -6.48 -6.19 -1.12
CA TYR A 18 -6.23 -4.79 -0.80
C TYR A 18 -4.84 -4.42 -1.31
N PHE A 19 -4.76 -3.41 -2.17
CA PHE A 19 -3.49 -2.96 -2.75
C PHE A 19 -3.23 -1.51 -2.39
N VAL A 20 -2.21 -1.27 -1.58
CA VAL A 20 -1.80 0.06 -1.12
C VAL A 20 -0.61 0.51 -1.94
N VAL A 21 -0.81 1.56 -2.74
CA VAL A 21 0.30 2.30 -3.37
C VAL A 21 0.82 3.28 -2.33
N ASN A 22 1.80 2.86 -1.54
CA ASN A 22 2.41 3.72 -0.54
C ASN A 22 3.50 4.57 -1.20
N ASN A 23 3.15 5.81 -1.53
CA ASN A 23 4.06 6.81 -2.07
C ASN A 23 4.70 7.69 -0.99
N LEU A 24 4.71 7.21 0.26
CA LEU A 24 5.26 7.82 1.47
C LEU A 24 4.48 9.00 2.05
N TYR A 25 3.45 9.50 1.35
CA TYR A 25 2.76 10.74 1.72
C TYR A 25 1.22 10.65 1.62
N GLY A 26 0.53 11.15 2.65
CA GLY A 26 -0.89 11.52 2.61
C GLY A 26 -1.03 13.01 2.41
N MET A 27 -1.28 13.47 1.17
CA MET A 27 -1.13 14.87 0.78
C MET A 27 0.27 15.38 1.13
N GLY A 28 0.41 16.12 2.25
CA GLY A 28 1.68 16.64 2.77
C GLY A 28 2.20 16.03 4.05
N LEU A 29 1.49 15.04 4.62
CA LEU A 29 1.90 14.34 5.82
C LEU A 29 2.67 13.07 5.46
N ARG A 30 3.86 12.86 6.03
CA ARG A 30 4.60 11.60 5.84
C ARG A 30 3.87 10.43 6.50
N VAL A 31 3.99 9.23 5.94
CA VAL A 31 3.31 8.04 6.47
C VAL A 31 3.66 7.75 7.93
N GLU A 32 4.90 8.01 8.35
CA GLU A 32 5.37 7.83 9.72
C GLU A 32 4.74 8.81 10.72
N GLN A 33 4.29 9.97 10.22
CA GLN A 33 3.60 10.97 11.03
C GLN A 33 2.09 10.74 11.07
N GLY A 34 1.53 10.13 10.02
CA GLY A 34 0.10 9.83 9.91
C GLY A 34 -0.31 8.44 10.40
N SER A 35 0.64 7.54 10.65
CA SER A 35 0.35 6.17 11.10
C SER A 35 1.34 5.70 12.16
N ALA A 36 0.80 5.24 13.30
CA ALA A 36 1.60 4.60 14.35
C ALA A 36 2.30 3.32 13.89
N VAL A 37 1.75 2.65 12.87
CA VAL A 37 2.40 1.56 12.14
C VAL A 37 2.58 2.05 10.71
N SER A 38 3.78 2.54 10.40
CA SER A 38 4.12 3.15 9.10
C SER A 38 4.30 2.13 7.99
N GLU A 39 4.68 0.90 8.33
CA GLU A 39 4.68 -0.24 7.42
C GLU A 39 3.26 -0.79 7.29
N LEU A 40 2.51 -0.26 6.34
CA LEU A 40 1.06 -0.44 6.26
C LEU A 40 0.65 -1.90 6.04
N TYR A 41 1.48 -2.70 5.36
CA TYR A 41 1.23 -4.14 5.19
C TYR A 41 1.07 -4.86 6.54
N ARG A 42 1.80 -4.44 7.58
CA ARG A 42 1.73 -5.08 8.91
C ARG A 42 0.37 -4.96 9.56
N LYS A 43 -0.46 -3.97 9.18
CA LYS A 43 -1.81 -3.80 9.75
C LYS A 43 -2.72 -5.01 9.48
N ALA A 44 -2.42 -5.82 8.46
CA ALA A 44 -3.14 -7.05 8.18
C ALA A 44 -3.01 -8.11 9.29
N CYS A 45 -1.94 -8.07 10.10
CA CYS A 45 -1.73 -9.04 11.18
C CYS A 45 -2.85 -9.01 12.23
N ALA A 46 -3.46 -7.84 12.45
CA ALA A 46 -4.56 -7.67 13.39
C ALA A 46 -5.83 -8.45 13.00
N TYR A 47 -5.90 -8.93 11.75
CA TYR A 47 -7.04 -9.64 11.18
C TYR A 47 -6.69 -11.05 10.71
N ASP A 48 -5.53 -11.60 11.13
CA ASP A 48 -5.03 -12.89 10.65
C ASP A 48 -5.01 -12.99 9.11
N MET A 49 -4.67 -11.87 8.46
CA MET A 49 -4.72 -11.73 7.01
C MET A 49 -3.29 -11.72 6.45
N PRO A 50 -2.99 -12.54 5.42
CA PRO A 50 -1.68 -12.52 4.79
C PRO A 50 -1.39 -11.19 4.12
N SER A 51 -0.12 -10.78 4.16
CA SER A 51 0.32 -9.53 3.56
C SER A 51 1.75 -9.56 3.05
N TRP A 52 2.03 -8.68 2.10
CA TRP A 52 3.35 -8.54 1.49
C TRP A 52 3.70 -7.07 1.32
N ARG A 53 5.00 -6.78 1.46
CA ARG A 53 5.59 -5.50 1.05
C ARG A 53 6.47 -5.75 -0.17
N VAL A 54 6.30 -4.95 -1.22
CA VAL A 54 7.07 -5.06 -2.45
C VAL A 54 7.62 -3.70 -2.87
N ASP A 55 8.70 -3.73 -3.65
CA ASP A 55 9.11 -2.56 -4.43
C ASP A 55 8.06 -2.31 -5.51
N GLY A 56 7.39 -1.18 -5.44
CA GLY A 56 6.35 -0.75 -6.38
C GLY A 56 6.90 -0.25 -7.71
N ASN A 57 8.21 -0.01 -7.81
CA ASN A 57 8.88 0.37 -9.05
C ASN A 57 9.41 -0.85 -9.83
N ASP A 58 9.51 -2.02 -9.19
CA ASP A 58 9.77 -3.30 -9.86
C ASP A 58 8.45 -3.95 -10.31
N VAL A 59 8.16 -3.84 -11.61
CA VAL A 59 6.95 -4.41 -12.22
C VAL A 59 6.86 -5.94 -12.08
N LEU A 60 7.99 -6.64 -12.04
CA LEU A 60 8.02 -8.10 -11.91
C LEU A 60 7.70 -8.49 -10.47
N ALA A 61 8.26 -7.78 -9.49
CA ALA A 61 7.93 -7.98 -8.07
C ALA A 61 6.45 -7.74 -7.79
N VAL A 62 5.88 -6.65 -8.31
CA VAL A 62 4.44 -6.35 -8.18
C VAL A 62 3.59 -7.44 -8.83
N ARG A 63 3.95 -7.87 -10.06
CA ARG A 63 3.25 -8.93 -10.77
C ARG A 63 3.23 -10.23 -9.97
N ASP A 64 4.36 -10.63 -9.40
CA ASP A 64 4.49 -11.92 -8.71
C ASP A 64 3.75 -11.92 -7.36
N ALA A 65 3.78 -10.81 -6.63
CA ALA A 65 2.95 -10.62 -5.44
C ALA A 65 1.45 -10.64 -5.78
N MET A 66 1.04 -9.92 -6.82
CA MET A 66 -0.36 -9.91 -7.26
C MET A 66 -0.83 -11.28 -7.74
N ARG A 67 0.01 -12.06 -8.44
CA ARG A 67 -0.31 -13.43 -8.84
C ARG A 67 -0.58 -14.32 -7.63
N THR A 68 0.26 -14.19 -6.59
CA THR A 68 0.13 -14.94 -5.35
C THR A 68 -1.14 -14.57 -4.60
N ALA A 69 -1.36 -13.26 -4.37
CA ALA A 69 -2.54 -12.76 -3.68
C ALA A 69 -3.84 -13.08 -4.42
N ALA A 70 -3.86 -12.92 -5.75
CA ALA A 70 -5.04 -13.18 -6.55
C ALA A 70 -5.37 -14.69 -6.64
N LYS A 71 -4.34 -15.56 -6.66
CA LYS A 71 -4.54 -17.01 -6.56
C LYS A 71 -5.16 -17.36 -5.21
N LEU A 72 -4.62 -16.81 -4.13
CA LEU A 72 -5.12 -17.02 -2.77
C LEU A 72 -6.59 -16.58 -2.62
N ALA A 73 -6.92 -15.38 -3.09
CA ALA A 73 -8.28 -14.86 -3.06
C ALA A 73 -9.25 -15.76 -3.83
N ARG A 74 -8.90 -16.19 -5.06
CA ARG A 74 -9.79 -17.01 -5.91
C ARG A 74 -9.95 -18.44 -5.44
N GLU A 75 -8.87 -19.09 -4.99
CA GLU A 75 -8.89 -20.52 -4.67
C GLU A 75 -9.26 -20.79 -3.21
N LYS A 76 -8.87 -19.89 -2.30
CA LYS A 76 -9.03 -20.10 -0.86
C LYS A 76 -10.00 -19.11 -0.21
N HIS A 77 -10.55 -18.16 -0.96
CA HIS A 77 -11.45 -17.14 -0.41
C HIS A 77 -10.80 -16.37 0.77
N GLU A 78 -9.48 -16.22 0.69
CA GLU A 78 -8.68 -15.62 1.74
C GLU A 78 -8.25 -14.23 1.27
N PRO A 79 -8.74 -13.16 1.93
CA PRO A 79 -8.35 -11.80 1.60
C PRO A 79 -6.87 -11.56 1.92
N SER A 80 -6.27 -10.55 1.31
CA SER A 80 -4.87 -10.21 1.57
C SER A 80 -4.56 -8.74 1.35
N LEU A 81 -3.43 -8.28 1.90
CA LEU A 81 -2.96 -6.90 1.77
C LEU A 81 -1.57 -6.84 1.12
N ILE A 82 -1.43 -6.09 0.04
CA ILE A 82 -0.13 -5.77 -0.56
C ILE A 82 0.15 -4.29 -0.36
N GLU A 83 1.34 -3.98 0.14
CA GLU A 83 1.90 -2.64 0.14
C GLU A 83 3.01 -2.54 -0.91
N ALA A 84 2.76 -1.76 -1.96
CA ALA A 84 3.75 -1.43 -2.96
C ALA A 84 4.38 -0.07 -2.61
N ILE A 85 5.66 -0.10 -2.25
CA ILE A 85 6.43 1.12 -1.95
C ILE A 85 6.82 1.78 -3.26
N SER A 86 6.34 3.00 -3.49
CA SER A 86 6.66 3.76 -4.69
C SER A 86 6.91 5.22 -4.31
N PHE A 87 7.00 6.09 -5.31
CA PHE A 87 7.29 7.50 -5.13
C PHE A 87 6.36 8.38 -5.98
N ARG A 88 5.87 9.48 -5.42
CA ARG A 88 4.99 10.43 -6.13
C ARG A 88 5.83 11.55 -6.75
N PHE A 89 6.04 11.53 -8.07
CA PHE A 89 6.91 12.52 -8.74
C PHE A 89 6.39 13.97 -8.79
N ARG A 90 5.09 14.17 -8.56
CA ARG A 90 4.41 15.48 -8.60
C ARG A 90 3.67 15.74 -7.27
N GLY A 91 3.17 16.96 -7.08
CA GLY A 91 2.35 17.32 -5.92
C GLY A 91 1.11 16.44 -5.77
N HIS A 92 0.39 16.57 -4.65
CA HIS A 92 -0.77 15.74 -4.34
C HIS A 92 -1.87 15.87 -5.41
N SER A 93 -2.02 17.07 -5.96
CA SER A 93 -2.93 17.38 -7.05
C SER A 93 -2.24 18.30 -8.07
N VAL A 94 -2.92 18.57 -9.18
CA VAL A 94 -2.41 19.46 -10.24
C VAL A 94 -2.15 20.89 -9.74
N VAL A 95 -2.87 21.33 -8.70
CA VAL A 95 -2.77 22.69 -8.14
C VAL A 95 -1.89 22.75 -6.88
N ASP A 96 -1.37 21.62 -6.42
CA ASP A 96 -0.53 21.57 -5.22
C ASP A 96 0.88 22.09 -5.53
N PRO A 97 1.32 23.20 -4.90
CA PRO A 97 2.65 23.78 -5.12
C PRO A 97 3.78 22.96 -4.47
N ASP A 98 3.46 21.90 -3.73
CA ASP A 98 4.41 20.94 -3.18
C ASP A 98 5.49 21.55 -2.26
N ARG A 99 5.06 22.37 -1.31
CA ARG A 99 5.96 23.13 -0.43
C ARG A 99 6.50 22.33 0.77
N TYR A 100 6.05 21.10 0.94
CA TYR A 100 6.30 20.28 2.14
C TYR A 100 7.29 19.13 1.88
N ARG A 101 7.76 18.94 0.64
CA ARG A 101 8.75 17.91 0.30
C ARG A 101 10.07 18.54 -0.08
N ASP A 102 11.14 17.85 0.28
CA ASP A 102 12.47 18.24 -0.13
C ASP A 102 12.65 17.99 -1.64
N LYS A 103 13.15 19.02 -2.35
CA LYS A 103 13.42 18.93 -3.79
C LYS A 103 14.49 17.88 -4.10
N GLU A 104 15.47 17.67 -3.21
CA GLU A 104 16.50 16.65 -3.40
C GLU A 104 15.92 15.24 -3.24
N GLU A 105 15.01 15.03 -2.29
CA GLU A 105 14.29 13.76 -2.12
C GLU A 105 13.44 13.46 -3.37
N VAL A 106 12.75 14.47 -3.91
CA VAL A 106 11.98 14.34 -5.15
C VAL A 106 12.85 14.03 -6.36
N GLN A 107 14.04 14.63 -6.44
CA GLN A 107 14.98 14.36 -7.52
C GLN A 107 15.55 12.94 -7.45
N LYS A 108 16.01 12.50 -6.27
CA LYS A 108 16.50 11.13 -6.05
C LYS A 108 15.44 10.08 -6.35
N GLY A 109 14.18 10.35 -6.00
CA GLY A 109 13.09 9.42 -6.29
C GLY A 109 12.84 9.17 -7.78
N ARG A 110 13.32 10.06 -8.68
CA ARG A 110 13.16 9.96 -10.14
C ARG A 110 14.29 9.17 -10.83
N GLU A 111 15.38 8.90 -10.13
CA GLU A 111 16.51 8.10 -10.60
C GLU A 111 16.24 6.61 -10.41
#